data_AF-A0A2S9GK63-F1
#
_entry.id   AF-A0A2S9GK63-F1
#
_cell.length_a   1.000
_cell.length_b   1.000
_cell.length_c   1.000
_cell.angle_alpha   90.00
_cell.angle_beta   90.00
_cell.angle_gamma   90.00
#
_symmetry.space_group_name_H-M   'P 1'
#
loop_
_entity.id
_entity.type
_entity.pdbx_description
1 polymer ?
#
loop_
_entity_poly.entity_id
_entity_poly.type
_entity_poly.pdbx_seq_one_letter_code
_entity_poly.pdbx_strand_id
1 'polypeptide(L)'
;YQMNVTGNLFVPNGLDRNTKNAAMVVGHPMGAVKEQSANLYATKLAERGFVTLSLDLSYWGESEGQPRNLVAPDVYTEDFSAAV
;
A
#
# COMPACT_ATOMS: atom_id res chain seq x y z
N TYR A 1 -3.69 -16.21 -0.03
CA TYR A 1 -2.93 -16.64 1.17
C TYR A 1 -3.52 -15.92 2.38
N GLN A 2 -3.69 -16.56 3.55
CA GLN A 2 -4.24 -15.89 4.75
C GLN A 2 -3.11 -15.19 5.53
N MET A 3 -2.63 -14.06 5.02
CA MET A 3 -1.62 -13.23 5.68
C MET A 3 -2.16 -11.83 5.88
N ASN A 4 -1.88 -11.23 7.03
CA ASN A 4 -2.18 -9.82 7.26
C ASN A 4 -1.13 -8.94 6.56
N VAL A 5 -1.62 -8.01 5.75
CA VAL A 5 -0.82 -7.02 5.02
C VAL A 5 -0.99 -5.66 5.69
N THR A 6 0.12 -4.97 5.94
CA THR A 6 0.15 -3.69 6.64
C THR A 6 0.29 -2.55 5.64
N GLY A 7 -0.52 -1.50 5.79
CA GLY A 7 -0.49 -0.33 4.92
C GLY A 7 -0.82 0.98 5.62
N ASN A 8 -0.40 2.09 5.01
CA ASN A 8 -0.68 3.44 5.47
C ASN A 8 -1.72 4.10 4.55
N LEU A 9 -2.86 4.50 5.12
CA LEU A 9 -3.92 5.20 4.40
C LEU A 9 -3.72 6.71 4.49
N PHE A 10 -3.73 7.38 3.34
CA PHE A 10 -3.66 8.82 3.20
C PHE A 10 -4.97 9.33 2.60
N VAL A 11 -5.60 10.27 3.30
CA VAL A 11 -6.89 10.84 2.91
C VAL A 11 -6.70 12.35 2.72
N PRO A 12 -7.11 12.92 1.57
CA PRO A 12 -7.06 14.36 1.35
C PRO A 12 -7.85 15.13 2.42
N ASN A 13 -7.33 16.30 2.81
CA ASN A 13 -8.05 17.19 3.70
C ASN A 13 -9.31 17.73 3.02
N GLY A 14 -10.44 17.75 3.75
CA GLY A 14 -11.71 18.23 3.21
C GLY A 14 -12.37 17.28 2.19
N LEU A 15 -11.90 16.04 2.07
CA LEU A 15 -12.54 15.01 1.25
C LEU A 15 -13.98 14.77 1.71
N ASP A 16 -14.94 14.87 0.79
CA ASP A 16 -16.32 14.48 1.07
C ASP A 16 -16.42 12.96 1.17
N ARG A 17 -16.65 12.46 2.39
CA ARG A 17 -16.77 11.03 2.67
C ARG A 17 -18.11 10.42 2.24
N ASN A 18 -19.07 11.24 1.82
CA ASN A 18 -20.39 10.77 1.36
C ASN A 18 -20.43 10.48 -0.15
N THR A 19 -19.35 10.75 -0.87
CA THR A 19 -19.23 10.49 -2.31
C THR A 19 -18.16 9.46 -2.60
N LYS A 20 -18.21 8.87 -3.80
CA LYS A 20 -17.16 7.98 -4.28
C LYS A 20 -15.95 8.82 -4.68
N ASN A 21 -14.81 8.54 -4.06
CA ASN A 21 -13.56 9.23 -4.32
C ASN A 21 -12.61 8.32 -5.08
N ALA A 22 -11.82 8.89 -6.00
CA ALA A 22 -10.80 8.14 -6.71
C ALA A 22 -9.71 7.69 -5.74
N ALA A 23 -9.30 6.42 -5.84
CA ALA A 23 -8.31 5.82 -4.96
C ALA A 23 -7.14 5.20 -5.74
N MET A 24 -5.95 5.17 -5.15
CA MET A 24 -4.76 4.53 -5.72
C MET A 24 -4.00 3.72 -4.66
N VAL A 25 -3.52 2.54 -5.05
CA VAL A 25 -2.63 1.70 -4.24
C VAL A 25 -1.18 1.91 -4.71
N VAL A 26 -0.25 2.09 -3.77
CA VAL A 26 1.16 2.40 -4.04
C VAL A 26 2.07 1.37 -3.35
N GLY A 27 2.69 0.49 -4.13
CA GLY A 27 3.68 -0.46 -3.61
C GLY A 27 5.07 0.17 -3.48
N HIS A 28 5.89 -0.40 -2.59
CA HIS A 28 7.30 -0.04 -2.48
C HIS A 28 8.15 -0.75 -3.56
N PRO A 29 9.30 -0.19 -3.96
CA PRO A 29 10.27 -0.89 -4.81
C PRO A 29 10.74 -2.21 -4.17
N MET A 30 11.27 -3.11 -4.98
CA MET A 30 11.84 -4.35 -4.47
C MET A 30 12.97 -4.07 -3.47
N GLY A 31 12.91 -4.70 -2.28
CA GLY A 31 13.90 -4.46 -1.22
C GLY A 31 13.56 -3.31 -0.26
N ALA A 32 12.49 -2.56 -0.51
CA ALA A 32 12.07 -1.40 0.28
C ALA A 32 10.91 -1.73 1.22
N VAL A 33 10.41 -0.70 1.91
CA VAL A 33 9.19 -0.73 2.73
C VAL A 33 8.33 0.50 2.46
N LYS A 34 7.07 0.47 2.89
CA LYS A 34 6.08 1.53 2.64
C LYS A 34 6.54 2.89 3.15
N GLU A 35 7.29 2.96 4.25
CA GLU A 35 7.79 4.21 4.86
C GLU A 35 8.74 5.01 3.96
N GLN A 36 9.26 4.42 2.89
CA GLN A 36 10.23 5.05 2.00
C GLN A 36 9.53 5.74 0.82
N SER A 37 9.83 5.33 -0.42
CA SER A 37 9.31 5.99 -1.61
C SER A 37 7.80 5.80 -1.78
N ALA A 38 7.22 4.69 -1.32
CA ALA A 38 5.78 4.46 -1.45
C ALA A 38 4.95 5.50 -0.67
N ASN A 39 5.28 5.75 0.60
CA ASN A 39 4.64 6.80 1.41
C ASN A 39 4.82 8.18 0.77
N LEU A 40 5.98 8.49 0.20
CA LEU A 40 6.21 9.76 -0.49
C LEU A 40 5.24 9.93 -1.66
N TYR A 41 5.12 8.91 -2.53
CA TYR A 41 4.20 8.97 -3.67
C TYR A 41 2.74 9.00 -3.24
N ALA A 42 2.34 8.16 -2.28
CA ALA A 42 1.00 8.15 -1.71
C ALA A 42 0.63 9.53 -1.16
N THR A 43 1.52 10.13 -0.35
CA THR A 43 1.32 11.50 0.17
C THR A 43 1.16 12.53 -0.95
N LYS A 44 2.03 12.51 -1.97
CA LYS A 44 1.95 13.46 -3.09
C LYS A 44 0.74 13.27 -3.99
N LEU A 45 0.15 12.08 -4.03
CA LEU A 45 -1.10 11.82 -4.72
C LEU A 45 -2.31 12.23 -3.86
N ALA A 46 -2.25 12.03 -2.54
CA ALA A 46 -3.26 12.53 -1.62
C ALA A 46 -3.35 14.05 -1.58
N GLU A 47 -2.20 14.75 -1.62
CA GLU A 47 -2.14 16.20 -1.79
C GLU A 47 -2.82 16.68 -3.09
N ARG A 48 -2.97 15.80 -4.10
CA ARG A 48 -3.63 16.07 -5.38
C ARG A 48 -5.09 15.61 -5.42
N GLY A 49 -5.66 15.17 -4.30
CA GLY A 49 -7.08 14.85 -4.16
C GLY A 49 -7.45 13.38 -4.31
N PHE A 50 -6.48 12.47 -4.38
CA PHE A 50 -6.76 11.01 -4.40
C PHE A 50 -6.74 10.42 -2.99
N VAL A 51 -7.60 9.45 -2.69
CA VAL A 51 -7.37 8.59 -1.52
C VAL A 51 -6.24 7.64 -1.89
N THR A 52 -5.24 7.46 -1.05
CA THR A 52 -4.14 6.53 -1.39
C THR A 52 -3.77 5.61 -0.25
N LEU A 53 -3.42 4.38 -0.60
CA LEU A 53 -2.91 3.38 0.34
C LEU A 53 -1.51 2.95 -0.11
N SER A 54 -0.50 3.14 0.72
CA SER A 54 0.78 2.44 0.54
C SER A 54 0.77 1.15 1.36
N LEU A 55 1.45 0.11 0.88
CA LEU A 55 1.52 -1.17 1.58
C LEU A 55 2.95 -1.73 1.61
N ASP A 56 3.21 -2.53 2.65
CA ASP A 56 4.31 -3.49 2.65
C ASP A 56 3.84 -4.77 1.97
N LEU A 57 4.56 -5.26 0.97
CA LEU A 57 4.25 -6.55 0.35
C LEU A 57 4.37 -7.69 1.39
N SER A 58 3.63 -8.77 1.21
CA SER A 58 3.78 -10.00 2.01
C SER A 58 5.25 -10.39 2.10
N TYR A 59 5.70 -10.85 3.27
CA TYR A 59 7.08 -11.15 3.65
C TYR A 59 8.00 -9.95 3.90
N TRP A 60 7.57 -8.71 3.62
CA TRP A 60 8.36 -7.48 3.76
C TRP A 60 7.82 -6.56 4.86
N GLY A 61 8.67 -5.63 5.31
CA GLY A 61 8.31 -4.59 6.26
C GLY A 61 7.56 -5.11 7.50
N GLU A 62 6.40 -4.52 7.75
CA GLU A 62 5.48 -4.87 8.85
C GLU A 62 4.39 -5.85 8.45
N SER A 63 4.35 -6.30 7.18
CA SER A 63 3.41 -7.33 6.73
C SER A 63 3.85 -8.72 7.19
N GLU A 64 2.89 -9.64 7.36
CA GLU A 64 3.16 -11.03 7.74
C GLU A 64 3.91 -11.81 6.63
N GLY A 65 4.33 -13.03 6.97
CA GLY A 65 4.95 -13.97 6.03
C GLY A 65 6.31 -14.49 6.51
N GLN A 66 6.55 -15.79 6.26
CA GLN A 66 7.82 -16.47 6.52
C GLN A 66 8.22 -17.38 5.35
N PRO A 67 9.52 -17.48 4.99
CA PRO A 67 10.63 -16.73 5.57
C PRO A 67 10.55 -15.23 5.22
N ARG A 68 11.12 -14.37 6.09
CA ARG A 68 11.18 -12.91 5.84
C ARG A 68 11.95 -12.59 4.56
N ASN A 69 11.54 -11.52 3.89
CA ASN A 69 12.15 -10.99 2.66
C ASN A 69 12.16 -11.97 1.49
N LEU A 70 11.21 -12.93 1.47
CA LEU A 70 11.02 -13.83 0.35
C LEU A 70 10.57 -13.05 -0.89
N VAL A 71 11.17 -13.36 -2.05
CA VAL A 71 10.73 -12.83 -3.35
C VAL A 71 9.63 -13.72 -3.92
N ALA A 72 8.38 -13.25 -3.89
CA ALA A 72 7.22 -14.04 -4.32
C ALA A 72 6.26 -13.22 -5.23
N PRO A 73 6.56 -13.09 -6.55
CA PRO A 73 5.81 -12.22 -7.47
C PRO A 73 4.30 -12.52 -7.57
N ASP A 74 3.91 -13.79 -7.53
CA ASP A 74 2.50 -14.19 -7.57
C ASP A 74 1.74 -13.71 -6.33
N VAL A 75 2.38 -13.78 -5.15
CA VAL A 75 1.82 -13.27 -3.90
C VAL A 75 1.74 -11.74 -3.91
N TYR A 76 2.73 -11.05 -4.49
CA TYR A 76 2.70 -9.59 -4.57
C TYR A 76 1.55 -9.08 -5.42
N THR A 77 1.22 -9.79 -6.50
CA THR A 77 0.06 -9.47 -7.35
C THR A 77 -1.25 -9.62 -6.56
N GLU A 78 -1.32 -10.64 -5.70
CA GLU A 78 -2.43 -10.82 -4.77
C GLU A 78 -2.47 -9.73 -3.69
N ASP A 79 -1.33 -9.28 -3.16
CA ASP A 79 -1.29 -8.20 -2.16
C ASP A 79 -1.89 -6.89 -2.72
N PHE A 80 -1.61 -6.57 -3.99
CA PHE A 80 -2.25 -5.44 -4.67
C PHE A 80 -3.75 -5.64 -4.87
N SER A 81 -4.20 -6.87 -5.11
CA SER A 81 -5.62 -7.18 -5.26
C SER A 81 -6.35 -7.13 -3.92
N ALA A 82 -5.71 -7.58 -2.83
CA ALA A 82 -6.23 -7.51 -1.47
C ALA A 82 -6.31 -6.08 -0.91
N ALA A 83 -5.55 -5.16 -1.48
CA ALA A 83 -5.56 -3.74 -1.13
C ALA A 83 -6.71 -2.94 -1.77
N VAL A 84 -7.49 -3.53 -2.68
CA VAL A 84 -8.63 -2.92 -3.40
C VAL A 84 -9.96 -3.40 -2.82
#